data_AF-A0A6J2TYF7-F1
#
_entry.id   AF-A0A6J2TYF7-F1
#
_cell.length_a   1.000
_cell.length_b   1.000
_cell.length_c   1.000
_cell.angle_alpha   90.00
_cell.angle_beta   90.00
_cell.angle_gamma   90.00
#
_symmetry.space_group_name_H-M   'P 1'
#
loop_
_entity.id
_entity.type
_entity.pdbx_description
1 polymer ?
#
loop_
_entity_poly.entity_id
_entity_poly.type
_entity_poly.pdbx_seq_one_letter_code
_entity_poly.pdbx_strand_id
1 'polypeptide(L)'
;MMRRYLVFSVLLLLRFPAAEGDSLRALRKLLQQHDEEAELKERFRADMDSWTEQFHQSTSSFMHFVENCRQPGSQCSPGKVQRQIRLLRRFYSALRMQLETLERQYEGRLRDTEVLLPALLAARQALQQYYETLRVVNAQTYKLVAQ
;
A
#
# COMPACT_ATOMS: atom_id res chain seq x y z
N MET A 1 -19.53 -6.52 30.40
CA MET A 1 -20.87 -6.86 29.90
C MET A 1 -20.90 -7.50 28.49
N MET A 2 -19.78 -8.00 27.94
CA MET A 2 -19.77 -8.61 26.58
C MET A 2 -19.87 -10.15 26.54
N ARG A 3 -19.68 -10.86 27.66
CA ARG A 3 -19.71 -12.35 27.69
C ARG A 3 -21.10 -12.96 27.53
N ARG A 4 -22.17 -12.20 27.76
CA ARG A 4 -23.56 -12.70 27.69
C ARG A 4 -24.12 -12.78 26.27
N TYR A 5 -23.61 -11.97 25.34
CA TYR A 5 -24.10 -11.93 23.96
C TYR A 5 -23.56 -13.10 23.11
N LEU A 6 -22.31 -13.53 23.33
CA LEU A 6 -21.73 -14.69 22.66
C LEU A 6 -22.39 -16.01 23.08
N VAL A 7 -22.84 -16.12 24.33
CA VAL A 7 -23.56 -17.31 24.82
C VAL A 7 -24.98 -17.34 24.25
N PHE A 8 -25.62 -16.18 24.07
CA PHE A 8 -26.96 -16.09 23.48
C PHE A 8 -26.99 -16.41 21.99
N SER A 9 -25.97 -16.05 21.21
CA SER A 9 -25.89 -16.41 19.80
C SER A 9 -25.62 -17.90 19.58
N VAL A 10 -24.85 -18.55 20.45
CA VAL A 10 -24.63 -20.01 20.41
C VAL A 10 -25.88 -20.79 20.88
N LEU A 11 -26.61 -20.28 21.88
CA LEU A 11 -27.87 -20.89 22.33
C LEU A 11 -29.02 -20.74 21.34
N LEU A 12 -29.04 -19.69 20.51
CA LEU A 12 -30.01 -19.55 19.42
C LEU A 12 -29.81 -20.60 18.32
N LEU A 13 -28.58 -21.08 18.12
CA LEU A 13 -28.28 -22.16 17.16
C LEU A 13 -28.70 -23.55 17.66
N LEU A 14 -28.85 -23.75 18.98
CA LEU A 14 -29.26 -25.02 19.59
C LEU A 14 -30.78 -25.26 19.55
N ARG A 15 -31.57 -24.30 19.04
CA ARG A 15 -33.04 -24.37 18.99
C ARG A 15 -33.62 -24.56 17.59
N PHE A 16 -32.78 -24.73 16.57
CA PHE A 16 -33.22 -25.11 15.24
C PHE A 16 -33.39 -26.64 15.18
N PRO A 17 -34.55 -27.16 14.74
CA PRO A 17 -34.71 -28.59 14.50
C PRO A 17 -33.70 -28.97 13.44
N ALA A 18 -33.04 -30.12 13.63
CA ALA A 18 -32.00 -30.70 12.79
C ALA A 18 -32.09 -30.24 11.33
N ALA A 19 -31.41 -29.13 11.02
CA ALA A 19 -31.25 -28.70 9.67
C ALA A 19 -30.28 -29.71 9.07
N GLU A 20 -30.78 -30.47 8.11
CA GLU A 20 -30.09 -31.52 7.36
C GLU A 20 -28.63 -31.12 7.07
N GLY A 21 -27.73 -32.11 7.02
CA GLY A 21 -26.27 -31.92 7.00
C GLY A 21 -25.71 -30.96 5.93
N ASP A 22 -26.53 -30.54 4.97
CA ASP A 22 -26.22 -29.49 4.00
C ASP A 22 -26.17 -28.07 4.60
N SER A 23 -27.00 -27.77 5.61
CA SER A 23 -27.01 -26.46 6.28
C SER A 23 -25.75 -26.19 7.11
N LEU A 24 -25.28 -27.20 7.86
CA LEU A 24 -24.01 -27.17 8.60
C LEU A 24 -22.81 -27.15 7.65
N ARG A 25 -22.90 -27.84 6.51
CA ARG A 25 -21.88 -27.78 5.46
C ARG A 25 -21.83 -26.39 4.80
N ALA A 26 -22.97 -25.75 4.58
CA ALA A 26 -23.04 -24.36 4.10
C ALA A 26 -22.46 -23.38 5.13
N LEU A 27 -22.82 -23.52 6.41
CA LEU A 27 -22.25 -22.71 7.50
C LEU A 27 -20.72 -22.88 7.59
N ARG A 28 -20.21 -24.11 7.53
CA ARG A 28 -18.77 -24.38 7.53
C ARG A 28 -18.06 -23.73 6.33
N LYS A 29 -18.65 -23.81 5.13
CA LYS A 29 -18.13 -23.13 3.95
C LYS A 29 -18.11 -21.61 4.13
N LEU A 30 -19.13 -21.03 4.74
CA LEU A 30 -19.18 -19.59 5.03
C LEU A 30 -18.12 -19.17 6.06
N LEU A 31 -17.93 -19.95 7.12
CA LEU A 31 -16.88 -19.70 8.12
C LEU A 31 -15.49 -19.78 7.48
N GLN A 32 -15.24 -20.81 6.66
CA GLN A 32 -13.97 -20.97 5.97
C GLN A 32 -13.70 -19.83 4.97
N GLN A 33 -14.72 -19.39 4.22
CA GLN A 33 -14.59 -18.22 3.33
C GLN A 33 -14.29 -16.93 4.10
N HIS A 34 -14.88 -16.76 5.29
CA HIS A 34 -14.63 -15.60 6.14
C HIS A 34 -13.19 -15.60 6.68
N ASP A 35 -12.68 -16.75 7.10
CA ASP A 35 -11.29 -16.89 7.57
C ASP A 35 -10.28 -16.64 6.44
N GLU A 36 -10.53 -17.18 5.24
CA GLU A 36 -9.71 -16.94 4.04
C GLU A 36 -9.72 -15.46 3.62
N GLU A 37 -10.87 -14.78 3.71
CA GLU A 37 -10.98 -13.35 3.42
C GLU A 37 -10.22 -12.50 4.45
N ALA A 38 -10.31 -12.84 5.74
CA ALA A 38 -9.57 -12.15 6.80
C ALA A 38 -8.05 -12.29 6.61
N GLU A 39 -7.57 -13.49 6.26
CA GLU A 39 -6.16 -13.71 5.97
C GLU A 39 -5.70 -12.92 4.73
N LEU A 40 -6.52 -12.87 3.68
CA LEU A 40 -6.24 -12.06 2.49
C LEU A 40 -6.15 -10.57 2.81
N LYS A 41 -7.02 -10.05 3.69
CA LYS A 41 -6.98 -8.64 4.12
C LYS A 41 -5.70 -8.31 4.88
N GLU A 42 -5.27 -9.17 5.80
CA GLU A 42 -4.03 -8.98 6.55
C GLU A 42 -2.80 -9.02 5.62
N ARG A 43 -2.77 -9.93 4.65
CA ARG A 43 -1.70 -9.98 3.64
C ARG A 43 -1.67 -8.73 2.77
N PHE A 44 -2.83 -8.27 2.29
CA PHE A 44 -2.93 -7.01 1.53
C PHE A 44 -2.41 -5.83 2.34
N ARG A 45 -2.77 -5.74 3.62
CA ARG A 45 -2.30 -4.69 4.52
C ARG A 45 -0.78 -4.71 4.64
N ALA A 46 -0.19 -5.87 4.90
CA ALA A 46 1.26 -6.03 5.00
C ALA A 46 1.98 -5.65 3.68
N ASP A 47 1.41 -6.02 2.53
CA ASP A 47 1.96 -5.66 1.22
C ASP A 47 1.90 -4.14 0.96
N MET A 48 0.79 -3.49 1.33
CA MET A 48 0.63 -2.04 1.23
C MET A 48 1.54 -1.29 2.21
N ASP A 49 1.72 -1.80 3.42
CA ASP A 49 2.65 -1.24 4.40
C ASP A 49 4.08 -1.32 3.89
N SER A 50 4.48 -2.47 3.30
CA SER A 50 5.79 -2.63 2.65
C SER A 50 5.98 -1.66 1.48
N TRP A 51 4.98 -1.50 0.62
CA TRP A 51 5.01 -0.54 -0.48
C TRP A 51 5.17 0.90 0.03
N THR A 52 4.44 1.24 1.09
CA THR A 52 4.47 2.57 1.73
C THR A 52 5.83 2.86 2.34
N GLU A 53 6.41 1.89 3.04
CA GLU A 53 7.75 2.02 3.62
C GLU A 53 8.82 2.25 2.53
N GLN A 54 8.77 1.49 1.43
CA GLN A 54 9.68 1.70 0.30
C GLN A 54 9.52 3.09 -0.33
N PHE A 55 8.28 3.56 -0.47
CA PHE A 55 8.01 4.92 -0.93
C PHE A 55 8.62 5.97 0.01
N HIS A 56 8.41 5.84 1.33
CA HIS A 56 8.95 6.76 2.33
C HIS A 56 10.47 6.78 2.35
N GLN A 57 11.13 5.61 2.33
CA GLN A 57 12.59 5.50 2.31
C GLN A 57 13.19 6.20 1.09
N SER A 58 12.60 5.99 -0.10
CA SER A 58 13.07 6.63 -1.33
C SER A 58 12.93 8.15 -1.28
N THR A 59 11.83 8.65 -0.73
CA THR A 59 11.53 10.08 -0.63
C THR A 59 12.42 10.75 0.41
N SER A 60 12.63 10.10 1.56
CA SER A 60 13.54 10.56 2.62
C SER A 60 14.99 10.65 2.13
N SER A 61 15.47 9.61 1.43
CA SER A 61 16.80 9.61 0.83
C SER A 61 17.01 10.79 -0.13
N PHE A 62 15.99 11.10 -0.93
CA PHE A 62 16.04 12.26 -1.83
C PHE A 62 16.07 13.60 -1.09
N MET A 63 15.22 13.76 -0.07
CA MET A 63 15.18 14.98 0.73
C MET A 63 16.53 15.22 1.42
N HIS A 64 17.13 14.18 1.99
CA HIS A 64 18.46 14.26 2.58
C HIS A 64 19.54 14.65 1.55
N PHE A 65 19.44 14.15 0.32
CA PHE A 65 20.33 14.58 -0.76
C PHE A 65 20.17 16.07 -1.08
N VAL A 66 18.93 16.57 -1.17
CA VAL A 66 18.64 17.98 -1.43
C VAL A 66 19.15 18.88 -0.29
N GLU A 67 18.93 18.49 0.96
CA GLU A 67 19.42 19.22 2.14
C GLU A 67 20.95 19.32 2.14
N ASN A 68 21.64 18.21 1.87
CA ASN A 68 23.11 18.21 1.74
C ASN A 68 23.59 19.12 0.61
N CYS A 69 22.89 19.15 -0.52
CA CYS A 69 23.24 20.00 -1.66
C CYS A 69 23.02 21.49 -1.40
N ARG A 70 22.12 21.86 -0.49
CA ARG A 70 21.85 23.26 -0.14
C ARG A 70 22.88 23.86 0.83
N GLN A 71 23.70 23.03 1.48
CA GLN A 71 24.66 23.53 2.46
C GLN A 71 25.81 24.31 1.79
N PRO A 72 26.29 25.42 2.39
CA PRO A 72 27.46 26.14 1.91
C PRO A 72 28.69 25.22 1.86
N GLY A 73 29.44 25.28 0.77
CA GLY A 73 30.62 24.42 0.57
C GLY A 73 30.29 22.97 0.21
N SER A 74 29.03 22.64 -0.07
CA SER A 74 28.67 21.31 -0.55
C SER A 74 29.26 21.03 -1.93
N GLN A 75 29.71 19.79 -2.16
CA GLN A 75 30.22 19.36 -3.47
C GLN A 75 29.09 18.90 -4.40
N CYS A 76 27.96 19.62 -4.42
CA CYS A 76 26.83 19.27 -5.26
C CYS A 76 27.14 19.65 -6.71
N SER A 77 27.37 18.64 -7.56
CA SER A 77 27.69 18.84 -8.98
C SER A 77 26.49 18.47 -9.86
N PRO A 78 26.41 19.01 -11.10
CA PRO A 78 25.27 18.72 -11.98
C PRO A 78 25.13 17.22 -12.25
N GLY A 79 26.26 16.52 -12.40
CA GLY A 79 26.29 15.08 -12.60
C GLY A 79 25.75 14.29 -11.40
N LYS A 80 26.02 14.73 -10.17
CA LYS A 80 25.46 14.10 -8.95
C LYS A 80 23.94 14.28 -8.90
N VAL A 81 23.43 15.49 -9.16
CA VAL A 81 21.98 15.75 -9.18
C VAL A 81 21.29 14.94 -10.28
N GLN A 82 21.83 14.92 -11.51
CA GLN A 82 21.28 14.11 -12.59
C GLN A 82 21.29 12.61 -12.27
N ARG A 83 22.34 12.10 -11.61
CA ARG A 83 22.38 10.71 -11.16
C ARG A 83 21.26 10.42 -10.17
N GLN A 84 21.03 11.30 -9.19
CA GLN A 84 19.94 11.13 -8.23
C GLN A 84 18.58 11.16 -8.92
N ILE A 85 18.32 12.10 -9.84
CA ILE A 85 17.07 12.14 -10.60
C ILE A 85 16.84 10.84 -11.39
N ARG A 86 17.89 10.28 -12.01
CA ARG A 86 17.78 8.98 -12.70
C ARG A 86 17.44 7.84 -11.75
N LEU A 87 17.99 7.83 -10.53
CA LEU A 87 17.65 6.85 -9.51
C LEU A 87 16.18 6.97 -9.10
N LEU A 88 15.71 8.18 -8.81
CA LEU A 88 14.30 8.43 -8.45
C LEU A 88 13.33 7.99 -9.53
N ARG A 89 13.65 8.21 -10.81
CA ARG A 89 12.83 7.72 -11.92
C ARG A 89 12.73 6.19 -11.92
N ARG A 90 13.84 5.49 -11.67
CA ARG A 90 13.84 4.02 -11.59
C ARG A 90 13.00 3.55 -10.40
N PHE A 91 13.15 4.19 -9.24
CA PHE A 91 12.34 3.87 -8.05
C PHE A 91 10.85 4.12 -8.28
N TYR A 92 10.49 5.25 -8.89
CA TYR A 92 9.11 5.53 -9.29
C TYR A 92 8.54 4.43 -10.18
N SER A 93 9.27 4.01 -11.22
CA SER A 93 8.83 2.93 -12.10
C SER A 93 8.68 1.61 -11.35
N ALA A 94 9.58 1.29 -10.43
CA ALA A 94 9.51 0.08 -9.61
C ALA A 94 8.27 0.10 -8.68
N LEU A 95 8.06 1.19 -7.94
CA LEU A 95 6.91 1.36 -7.05
C LEU A 95 5.58 1.32 -7.81
N ARG A 96 5.52 1.90 -9.00
CA ARG A 96 4.36 1.81 -9.88
C ARG A 96 4.09 0.36 -10.30
N MET A 97 5.11 -0.35 -10.78
CA MET A 97 4.96 -1.75 -11.18
C MET A 97 4.54 -2.65 -10.01
N GLN A 98 5.08 -2.41 -8.82
CA GLN A 98 4.68 -3.13 -7.61
C GLN A 98 3.21 -2.85 -7.28
N LEU A 99 2.77 -1.59 -7.34
CA LEU A 99 1.37 -1.24 -7.10
C LEU A 99 0.42 -1.88 -8.11
N GLU A 100 0.77 -1.88 -9.40
CA GLU A 100 0.00 -2.59 -10.44
C GLU A 100 -0.04 -4.11 -10.21
N THR A 101 1.03 -4.68 -9.66
CA THR A 101 1.08 -6.11 -9.30
C THR A 101 0.18 -6.40 -8.11
N LEU A 102 0.20 -5.57 -7.07
CA LEU A 102 -0.68 -5.70 -5.92
C LEU A 102 -2.15 -5.59 -6.33
N GLU A 103 -2.49 -4.63 -7.18
CA GLU A 103 -3.84 -4.50 -7.71
C GLU A 103 -4.31 -5.79 -8.39
N ARG A 104 -3.56 -6.32 -9.37
CA ARG A 104 -3.91 -7.59 -10.04
C ARG A 104 -3.94 -8.78 -9.09
N GLN A 105 -3.06 -8.79 -8.08
CA GLN A 105 -2.98 -9.88 -7.11
C GLN A 105 -4.22 -9.96 -6.23
N TYR A 106 -4.89 -8.85 -5.96
CA TYR A 106 -6.01 -8.77 -5.02
C TYR A 106 -7.36 -8.44 -5.67
N GLU A 107 -7.35 -7.97 -6.92
CA GLU A 107 -8.54 -7.76 -7.74
C GLU A 107 -9.39 -9.04 -7.83
N GLY A 108 -10.68 -8.92 -7.54
CA GLY A 108 -11.64 -10.04 -7.56
C GLY A 108 -11.47 -11.09 -6.44
N ARG A 109 -10.39 -11.03 -5.65
CA ARG A 109 -10.14 -11.95 -4.52
C ARG A 109 -10.59 -11.37 -3.19
N LEU A 110 -10.46 -10.06 -3.02
CA LEU A 110 -11.04 -9.34 -1.90
C LEU A 110 -12.46 -8.88 -2.29
N ARG A 111 -13.46 -9.40 -1.60
CA ARG A 111 -14.87 -8.98 -1.76
C ARG A 111 -15.08 -7.58 -1.21
N ASP A 112 -14.36 -7.25 -0.15
CA ASP A 112 -14.39 -5.96 0.52
C ASP A 112 -13.60 -4.92 -0.28
N THR A 113 -14.32 -4.23 -1.15
CA THR A 113 -13.80 -3.13 -1.96
C THR A 113 -13.60 -1.86 -1.14
N GLU A 114 -14.16 -1.76 0.07
CA GLU A 114 -14.11 -0.57 0.91
C GLU A 114 -12.72 -0.31 1.50
N VAL A 115 -11.88 -1.35 1.64
CA VAL A 115 -10.49 -1.20 2.12
C VAL A 115 -9.50 -1.16 0.95
N LEU A 116 -9.71 -2.02 -0.05
CA LEU A 116 -8.81 -2.17 -1.19
C LEU A 116 -8.77 -0.91 -2.05
N LEU A 117 -9.94 -0.41 -2.46
CA LEU A 117 -10.04 0.66 -3.43
C LEU A 117 -9.46 1.98 -2.89
N PRO A 118 -9.76 2.42 -1.64
CA PRO A 118 -9.19 3.65 -1.11
C PRO A 118 -7.68 3.60 -0.94
N ALA A 119 -7.14 2.46 -0.48
CA ALA A 119 -5.69 2.30 -0.32
C ALA A 119 -4.95 2.37 -1.66
N LEU A 120 -5.45 1.69 -2.69
CA LEU A 120 -4.89 1.75 -4.05
C LEU A 120 -5.00 3.15 -4.66
N LEU A 121 -6.14 3.83 -4.46
CA LEU A 121 -6.33 5.22 -4.92
C LEU A 121 -5.36 6.18 -4.24
N ALA A 122 -5.18 6.07 -2.92
CA ALA A 122 -4.23 6.89 -2.17
C ALA A 122 -2.79 6.65 -2.66
N ALA A 123 -2.40 5.39 -2.86
CA ALA A 123 -1.09 5.04 -3.39
C ALA A 123 -0.85 5.60 -4.82
N ARG A 124 -1.86 5.53 -5.69
CA ARG A 124 -1.81 6.15 -7.03
C ARG A 124 -1.66 7.67 -6.96
N GLN A 125 -2.41 8.33 -6.08
CA GLN A 125 -2.29 9.78 -5.87
C GLN A 125 -0.89 10.17 -5.37
N ALA A 126 -0.34 9.42 -4.41
CA ALA A 126 1.02 9.64 -3.90
C ALA A 126 2.06 9.50 -5.03
N LEU A 127 1.95 8.46 -5.86
CA LEU A 127 2.82 8.29 -7.04
C LEU A 127 2.68 9.45 -8.03
N GLN A 128 1.47 9.93 -8.27
CA GLN A 128 1.23 11.06 -9.18
C GLN A 128 1.88 12.35 -8.65
N GLN A 129 1.71 12.66 -7.36
CA GLN A 129 2.35 13.81 -6.71
C GLN A 129 3.88 13.70 -6.75
N TYR A 130 4.41 12.50 -6.53
CA TYR A 130 5.84 12.23 -6.64
C TYR A 130 6.36 12.47 -8.06
N TYR A 131 5.65 11.99 -9.08
CA TYR A 131 6.01 12.21 -10.48
C TYR A 131 6.01 13.69 -10.85
N GLU A 132 4.99 14.44 -10.44
CA GLU A 132 4.94 15.88 -10.69
C GLU A 132 6.10 16.62 -10.01
N THR A 133 6.42 16.25 -8.77
CA THR A 133 7.57 16.80 -8.04
C THR A 133 8.87 16.51 -8.79
N LEU A 134 9.05 15.27 -9.24
CA LEU A 134 10.23 14.88 -10.00
C LEU A 134 10.33 15.62 -11.34
N ARG A 135 9.20 15.89 -12.00
CA ARG A 135 9.14 16.69 -13.23
C ARG A 135 9.61 18.12 -12.98
N VAL A 136 9.13 18.76 -11.91
CA VAL A 136 9.53 20.11 -11.51
C VAL A 136 11.02 20.17 -11.15
N VAL A 137 11.50 19.23 -10.33
CA VAL A 137 12.92 19.12 -9.95
C VAL A 137 13.79 18.96 -11.19
N ASN A 138 13.40 18.08 -12.12
CA ASN A 138 14.14 17.87 -13.35
C ASN A 138 14.17 19.12 -14.24
N ALA A 139 13.07 19.87 -14.31
CA ALA A 139 13.02 21.13 -15.05
C ALA A 139 13.88 22.21 -14.39
N GLN A 140 14.03 22.20 -13.06
CA GLN A 140 14.77 23.21 -12.29
C GLN A 140 16.19 22.76 -11.90
N THR A 141 16.65 21.61 -12.39
CA THR A 141 17.95 21.02 -12.01
C THR A 141 19.12 21.97 -12.28
N TYR A 142 19.05 22.78 -13.33
CA TYR A 142 20.08 23.79 -13.63
C TYR A 142 20.15 24.91 -12.59
N LYS A 143 19.03 25.25 -11.92
CA LYS A 143 18.98 26.26 -10.85
C LYS A 143 19.52 25.73 -9.52
N LEU A 144 19.37 24.42 -9.27
CA LEU A 144 19.87 23.77 -8.06
C LEU A 144 21.40 23.67 -8.01
N VAL A 145 22.07 23.89 -9.14
CA VAL A 145 23.52 23.71 -9.28
C VAL A 145 24.27 25.02 -9.55
N ALA A 146 23.54 26.10 -9.84
CA ALA A 146 24.10 27.42 -10.11
C ALA A 146 24.29 28.28 -8.83
N GLN A 147 24.40 27.66 -7.66
CA GLN A 147 24.70 28.34 -6.39
C GLN A 147 26.21 28.50 -6.21
#